data_AF-A0A9Q5VE75-F1
#
_entry.id   AF-A0A9Q5VE75-F1
#
_cell.length_a   1.000
_cell.length_b   1.000
_cell.length_c   1.000
_cell.angle_alpha   90.00
_cell.angle_beta   90.00
_cell.angle_gamma   90.00
#
_symmetry.space_group_name_H-M   'P 1'
#
loop_
_entity.id
_entity.type
_entity.pdbx_description
1 polymer ?
#
loop_
_entity_poly.entity_id
_entity_poly.type
_entity_poly.pdbx_seq_one_letter_code
_entity_poly.pdbx_strand_id
1 'polypeptide(L)'
;MKPIYPGLNTSLDTKNIRFKGEPLYAIAGQSYFNIHEQGQMIDPSFIERQNKLTETNWDARVQFSFQEYSSLSPADRLQLTQLHAIRWNYALLLYDHAISIAMAHDDYSDPRNTAQWQEKEFLQSLNGPKEIKKLYAGWFLNQVESAYGAITPKVESLFKKEMELAVDADLSKEKAIAKKVDQFRAHITQLEALAVNQTDEIKVALNNYNLAAIKFFILSQLNQIDTPSFKKDLEQAKNECDKVLKDPQSRVTLLTIALNNPAINITEHLEIIKNTPYLAKALLILHDSDISFQDSWEQVKDNTDLQKSLTTAYDYTNSGHFGWNKAHGNHGKNQTMQFIKNLMDSTDKSLGNIRAEMKQWIRGYGFFGQSSNLNNSSRLSFVSQSGLFGESATLFADMNEGQRKEAKQIILGYPNFN
;
A
#
# COMPACT_ATOMS: atom_id res chain seq x y z
N MET A 1 -25.93 -7.04 11.69
CA MET A 1 -25.17 -6.45 10.57
C MET A 1 -23.69 -6.81 10.74
N LYS A 2 -22.93 -7.09 9.67
CA LYS A 2 -21.47 -7.25 9.79
C LYS A 2 -20.85 -5.87 10.16
N PRO A 3 -19.79 -5.81 11.00
CA PRO A 3 -19.16 -4.53 11.33
C PRO A 3 -18.66 -3.81 10.08
N ILE A 4 -18.91 -2.50 9.98
CA ILE A 4 -18.35 -1.64 8.93
C ILE A 4 -17.12 -0.96 9.52
N TYR A 5 -15.95 -1.25 8.95
CA TYR A 5 -14.69 -0.67 9.40
C TYR A 5 -14.46 0.71 8.76
N PRO A 6 -14.01 1.72 9.54
CA PRO A 6 -13.61 3.01 8.98
C PRO A 6 -12.55 2.80 7.90
N GLY A 7 -12.63 3.55 6.80
CA GLY A 7 -11.65 3.46 5.71
C GLY A 7 -11.68 2.15 4.90
N LEU A 8 -12.64 1.26 5.11
CA LEU A 8 -12.78 0.05 4.29
C LEU A 8 -13.78 0.27 3.15
N ASN A 9 -15.03 0.59 3.50
CA ASN A 9 -16.14 0.73 2.57
C ASN A 9 -16.21 2.13 1.95
N THR A 10 -15.70 3.13 2.66
CA THR A 10 -15.68 4.51 2.20
C THR A 10 -14.40 5.14 2.72
N SER A 11 -13.70 5.85 1.84
CA SER A 11 -12.48 6.55 2.23
C SER A 11 -12.83 7.83 3.00
N LEU A 12 -12.11 8.06 4.10
CA LEU A 12 -12.18 9.30 4.88
C LEU A 12 -11.38 10.43 4.21
N ASP A 13 -10.37 10.06 3.42
CA ASP A 13 -9.45 10.96 2.72
C ASP A 13 -10.00 11.49 1.39
N THR A 14 -11.06 10.87 0.86
CA THR A 14 -11.56 11.22 -0.47
C THR A 14 -12.49 12.41 -0.39
N LYS A 15 -12.03 13.49 -1.03
CA LYS A 15 -12.88 14.51 -1.64
C LYS A 15 -14.09 13.84 -2.30
N ASN A 16 -15.27 14.04 -1.74
CA ASN A 16 -16.50 13.40 -2.20
C ASN A 16 -17.38 14.42 -2.92
N ILE A 17 -18.03 14.00 -4.01
CA ILE A 17 -18.96 14.85 -4.78
C ILE A 17 -20.10 15.41 -3.93
N ARG A 18 -20.58 14.66 -2.92
CA ARG A 18 -21.60 15.10 -1.95
C ARG A 18 -21.15 16.35 -1.20
N PHE A 19 -19.85 16.47 -0.93
CA PHE A 19 -19.24 17.57 -0.20
C PHE A 19 -18.38 18.45 -1.11
N LYS A 20 -18.72 18.52 -2.41
CA LYS A 20 -18.05 19.38 -3.42
C LYS A 20 -16.54 19.19 -3.51
N GLY A 21 -16.06 18.00 -3.16
CA GLY A 21 -14.64 17.70 -3.12
C GLY A 21 -13.87 18.36 -1.97
N GLU A 22 -14.56 18.78 -0.91
CA GLU A 22 -13.89 19.18 0.34
C GLU A 22 -13.65 17.96 1.25
N PRO A 23 -12.63 18.01 2.12
CA PRO A 23 -12.45 17.01 3.17
C PRO A 23 -13.65 16.95 4.11
N LEU A 24 -13.94 15.77 4.65
CA LEU A 24 -15.11 15.54 5.51
C LEU A 24 -15.09 16.36 6.81
N TYR A 25 -13.91 16.76 7.29
CA TYR A 25 -13.78 17.63 8.46
C TYR A 25 -13.95 19.13 8.15
N ALA A 26 -13.92 19.52 6.87
CA ALA A 26 -13.84 20.93 6.48
C ALA A 26 -15.22 21.59 6.29
N ILE A 27 -16.27 20.78 6.16
CA ILE A 27 -17.65 21.26 5.96
C ILE A 27 -18.54 20.79 7.12
N ALA A 28 -19.33 21.69 7.69
CA ALA A 28 -20.32 21.35 8.69
C ALA A 28 -21.39 20.42 8.10
N GLY A 29 -21.55 19.23 8.69
CA GLY A 29 -22.66 18.33 8.41
C GLY A 29 -23.90 18.76 9.18
N GLN A 30 -23.84 18.58 10.50
CA GLN A 30 -24.64 19.30 11.48
C GLN A 30 -23.66 20.01 12.43
N SER A 31 -24.03 21.16 12.98
CA SER A 31 -23.23 21.80 14.02
C SER A 31 -23.77 21.50 15.42
N TYR A 32 -22.96 21.79 16.45
CA TYR A 32 -23.38 21.71 17.85
C TYR A 32 -24.54 22.64 18.24
N PHE A 33 -24.92 23.56 17.36
CA PHE A 33 -25.92 24.59 17.67
C PHE A 33 -27.10 24.63 16.70
N ASN A 34 -26.90 24.28 15.42
CA ASN A 34 -27.94 24.46 14.42
C ASN A 34 -27.76 23.55 13.18
N ILE A 35 -28.87 22.95 12.72
CA ILE A 35 -28.94 22.20 11.47
C ILE A 35 -28.76 23.09 10.23
N HIS A 36 -29.08 24.38 10.30
CA HIS A 36 -28.98 25.31 9.18
C HIS A 36 -27.53 25.73 8.84
N GLU A 37 -26.55 25.30 9.63
CA GLU A 37 -25.13 25.51 9.36
C GLU A 37 -24.55 24.45 8.41
N GLN A 38 -25.36 23.48 7.97
CA GLN A 38 -24.96 22.44 7.03
C GLN A 38 -24.38 23.02 5.74
N GLY A 39 -23.26 22.47 5.28
CA GLY A 39 -22.60 22.86 4.04
C GLY A 39 -21.66 24.07 4.18
N GLN A 40 -21.58 24.69 5.36
CA GLN A 40 -20.65 25.80 5.60
C GLN A 40 -19.23 25.30 5.88
N MET A 41 -18.24 26.08 5.44
CA MET A 41 -16.83 25.84 5.76
C MET A 41 -16.57 26.05 7.25
N ILE A 42 -15.84 25.11 7.86
CA ILE A 42 -15.43 25.17 9.26
C ILE A 42 -14.06 25.83 9.34
N ASP A 43 -14.08 27.14 9.59
CA ASP A 43 -12.91 28.02 9.69
C ASP A 43 -12.98 28.89 10.97
N PRO A 44 -11.96 29.72 11.28
CA PRO A 44 -12.04 30.62 12.44
C PRO A 44 -13.27 31.54 12.43
N SER A 45 -13.69 32.02 11.26
CA SER A 45 -14.87 32.87 11.09
C SER A 45 -16.16 32.13 11.47
N PHE A 46 -16.24 30.83 11.20
CA PHE A 46 -17.33 29.95 11.60
C PHE A 46 -17.41 29.88 13.12
N ILE A 47 -16.28 29.68 13.80
CA ILE A 47 -16.22 29.67 15.27
C ILE A 47 -16.58 31.03 15.87
N GLU A 48 -16.14 32.14 15.26
CA GLU A 48 -16.55 33.48 15.71
C GLU A 48 -18.06 33.70 15.63
N ARG A 49 -18.74 33.14 14.61
CA ARG A 49 -20.21 33.17 14.53
C ARG A 49 -20.83 32.31 15.64
N GLN A 50 -20.33 31.10 15.85
CA GLN A 50 -20.82 30.21 16.90
C GLN A 50 -20.62 30.77 18.31
N ASN A 51 -19.57 31.57 18.53
CA ASN A 51 -19.31 32.21 19.83
C ASN A 51 -20.40 33.23 20.25
N LYS A 52 -21.26 33.66 19.32
CA LYS A 52 -22.40 34.54 19.61
C LYS A 52 -23.64 33.77 20.07
N LEU A 53 -23.63 32.44 19.96
CA LEU A 53 -24.72 31.56 20.35
C LEU A 53 -24.63 31.25 21.84
N THR A 54 -25.78 30.94 22.43
CA THR A 54 -25.90 30.69 23.88
C THR A 54 -26.35 29.25 24.13
N GLU A 55 -26.43 28.87 25.40
CA GLU A 55 -26.89 27.54 25.82
C GLU A 55 -28.29 27.19 25.26
N THR A 56 -29.15 28.17 24.99
CA THR A 56 -30.48 27.91 24.40
C THR A 56 -30.42 27.35 22.98
N ASN A 57 -29.28 27.53 22.29
CA ASN A 57 -29.03 26.98 20.97
C ASN A 57 -28.33 25.61 21.02
N TRP A 58 -27.90 25.15 22.20
CA TRP A 58 -27.10 23.93 22.33
C TRP A 58 -27.89 22.69 21.94
N ASP A 59 -27.31 21.83 21.08
CA ASP A 59 -27.94 20.56 20.73
C ASP A 59 -27.92 19.61 21.93
N ALA A 60 -29.09 19.37 22.50
CA ALA A 60 -29.27 18.52 23.68
C ALA A 60 -28.84 17.05 23.48
N ARG A 61 -28.58 16.61 22.23
CA ARG A 61 -28.10 15.26 21.93
C ARG A 61 -26.59 15.10 22.18
N VAL A 62 -25.86 16.21 22.28
CA VAL A 62 -24.40 16.23 22.54
C VAL A 62 -24.11 15.68 23.94
N GLN A 63 -23.06 14.87 24.07
CA GLN A 63 -22.75 14.14 25.31
C GLN A 63 -21.95 14.95 26.34
N PHE A 64 -21.71 16.23 26.07
CA PHE A 64 -21.04 17.19 26.95
C PHE A 64 -21.80 18.51 26.97
N SER A 65 -21.58 19.30 28.02
CA SER A 65 -22.32 20.53 28.28
C SER A 65 -21.83 21.70 27.42
N PHE A 66 -22.71 22.69 27.22
CA PHE A 66 -22.34 23.99 26.66
C PHE A 66 -21.22 24.67 27.46
N GLN A 67 -21.19 24.50 28.79
CA GLN A 67 -20.14 25.05 29.64
C GLN A 67 -18.77 24.42 29.35
N GLU A 68 -18.72 23.10 29.15
CA GLU A 68 -17.50 22.42 28.75
C GLU A 68 -17.01 22.91 27.38
N TYR A 69 -17.90 23.04 26.40
CA TYR A 69 -17.59 23.58 25.08
C TYR A 69 -17.09 25.04 25.14
N SER A 70 -17.79 25.89 25.87
CA SER A 70 -17.46 27.31 26.01
C SER A 70 -16.19 27.55 26.84
N SER A 71 -15.72 26.57 27.60
CA SER A 71 -14.42 26.65 28.28
C SER A 71 -13.21 26.46 27.35
N LEU A 72 -13.44 25.95 26.14
CA LEU A 72 -12.40 25.74 25.14
C LEU A 72 -11.93 27.06 24.52
N SER A 73 -10.65 27.10 24.14
CA SER A 73 -10.10 28.19 23.32
C SER A 73 -10.76 28.19 21.91
N PRO A 74 -10.72 29.30 21.16
CA PRO A 74 -11.22 29.31 19.78
C PRO A 74 -10.59 28.24 18.88
N ALA A 75 -9.29 27.97 19.05
CA ALA A 75 -8.59 26.92 18.31
C ALA A 75 -9.06 25.52 18.71
N ASP A 76 -9.27 25.27 20.00
CA ASP A 76 -9.82 24.00 20.49
C ASP A 76 -11.25 23.76 19.99
N ARG A 77 -12.09 24.82 19.97
CA ARG A 77 -13.45 24.75 19.41
C ARG A 77 -13.42 24.42 17.92
N LEU A 78 -12.48 25.01 17.17
CA LEU A 78 -12.29 24.70 15.75
C LEU A 78 -11.98 23.20 15.56
N GLN A 79 -10.99 22.67 16.28
CA GLN A 79 -10.64 21.25 16.22
C GLN A 79 -11.81 20.34 16.60
N LEU A 80 -12.53 20.65 17.68
CA LEU A 80 -13.68 19.87 18.13
C LEU A 80 -14.82 19.88 17.10
N THR A 81 -15.13 21.04 16.52
CA THR A 81 -16.13 21.16 15.45
C THR A 81 -15.72 20.38 14.19
N GLN A 82 -14.44 20.34 13.85
CA GLN A 82 -13.93 19.53 12.73
C GLN A 82 -14.06 18.02 12.99
N LEU A 83 -13.80 17.57 14.21
CA LEU A 83 -14.01 16.18 14.65
C LEU A 83 -15.49 15.78 14.59
N HIS A 84 -16.37 16.67 15.03
CA HIS A 84 -17.81 16.49 14.91
C HIS A 84 -18.25 16.36 13.45
N ALA A 85 -17.74 17.24 12.59
CA ALA A 85 -18.08 17.27 11.19
C ALA A 85 -17.64 15.99 10.45
N ILE A 86 -16.41 15.51 10.66
CA ILE A 86 -15.95 14.27 10.02
C ILE A 86 -16.77 13.06 10.48
N ARG A 87 -17.10 12.97 11.77
CA ARG A 87 -17.97 11.92 12.33
C ARG A 87 -19.33 11.93 11.61
N TRP A 88 -19.96 13.09 11.55
CA TRP A 88 -21.29 13.27 10.97
C TRP A 88 -21.31 12.99 9.46
N ASN A 89 -20.38 13.60 8.73
CA ASN A 89 -20.29 13.47 7.27
C ASN A 89 -19.94 12.04 6.86
N TYR A 90 -19.08 11.35 7.60
CA TYR A 90 -18.79 9.95 7.34
C TYR A 90 -20.00 9.05 7.61
N ALA A 91 -20.75 9.29 8.69
CA ALA A 91 -21.98 8.56 8.98
C ALA A 91 -23.01 8.67 7.83
N LEU A 92 -23.15 9.88 7.26
CA LEU A 92 -23.99 10.11 6.09
C LEU A 92 -23.54 9.30 4.86
N LEU A 93 -22.24 9.21 4.61
CA LEU A 93 -21.72 8.41 3.49
C LEU A 93 -21.96 6.92 3.69
N LEU A 94 -21.76 6.41 4.90
CA LEU A 94 -22.07 5.01 5.22
C LEU A 94 -23.55 4.69 5.04
N TYR A 95 -24.42 5.64 5.39
CA TYR A 95 -25.86 5.50 5.22
C TYR A 95 -26.25 5.40 3.74
N ASP A 96 -25.74 6.31 2.89
CA ASP A 96 -25.96 6.26 1.43
C ASP A 96 -25.46 4.93 0.83
N HIS A 97 -24.30 4.47 1.28
CA HIS A 97 -23.74 3.20 0.86
C HIS A 97 -24.64 2.02 1.25
N ALA A 98 -25.14 2.01 2.49
CA ALA A 98 -26.07 0.98 2.97
C ALA A 98 -27.38 0.97 2.19
N ILE A 99 -27.96 2.15 1.89
CA ILE A 99 -29.15 2.26 1.03
C ILE A 99 -28.87 1.71 -0.36
N SER A 100 -27.74 2.09 -0.96
CA SER A 100 -27.40 1.67 -2.32
C SER A 100 -27.33 0.14 -2.42
N ILE A 101 -26.78 -0.51 -1.39
CA ILE A 101 -26.75 -1.98 -1.29
C ILE A 101 -28.17 -2.55 -1.12
N ALA A 102 -28.98 -2.00 -0.21
CA ALA A 102 -30.34 -2.50 0.02
C ALA A 102 -31.23 -2.37 -1.23
N MET A 103 -31.12 -1.25 -1.95
CA MET A 103 -31.81 -1.02 -3.23
C MET A 103 -31.37 -2.02 -4.31
N ALA A 104 -30.09 -2.41 -4.34
CA ALA A 104 -29.58 -3.40 -5.29
C ALA A 104 -30.07 -4.83 -5.00
N HIS A 105 -30.60 -5.09 -3.80
CA HIS A 105 -31.10 -6.40 -3.37
C HIS A 105 -32.63 -6.52 -3.37
N ASP A 106 -33.37 -5.54 -3.90
CA ASP A 106 -34.86 -5.46 -3.86
C ASP A 106 -35.48 -5.57 -2.45
N ASP A 107 -34.69 -5.36 -1.40
CA ASP A 107 -35.09 -5.49 0.01
C ASP A 107 -35.40 -4.11 0.62
N TYR A 108 -36.24 -3.31 -0.07
CA TYR A 108 -36.39 -1.90 0.26
C TYR A 108 -37.74 -1.56 0.94
N SER A 109 -37.66 -1.26 2.23
CA SER A 109 -38.55 -0.30 2.88
C SER A 109 -37.74 0.99 3.11
N ASP A 110 -38.20 2.12 2.56
CA ASP A 110 -37.47 3.40 2.62
C ASP A 110 -37.27 3.86 4.08
N PRO A 111 -36.04 3.84 4.61
CA PRO A 111 -35.80 4.23 6.00
C PRO A 111 -35.92 5.75 6.20
N ARG A 112 -36.07 6.55 5.13
CA ARG A 112 -36.33 7.99 5.22
C ARG A 112 -37.78 8.29 5.63
N ASN A 113 -38.66 7.30 5.59
CA ASN A 113 -40.08 7.47 5.89
C ASN A 113 -40.41 7.36 7.38
N THR A 114 -39.43 7.09 8.24
CA THR A 114 -39.55 7.34 9.67
C THR A 114 -39.05 8.76 9.95
N ALA A 115 -39.91 9.58 10.58
CA ALA A 115 -39.62 10.95 11.01
C ALA A 115 -38.50 11.05 12.09
N GLN A 116 -37.65 10.03 12.20
CA GLN A 116 -36.63 9.82 13.22
C GLN A 116 -35.36 9.23 12.58
N TRP A 117 -34.85 9.84 11.51
CA TRP A 117 -33.45 9.58 11.17
C TRP A 117 -32.59 10.16 12.31
N GLN A 118 -32.12 9.30 13.20
CA GLN A 118 -31.15 9.65 14.22
C GLN A 118 -29.80 9.10 13.75
N GLU A 119 -28.93 9.97 13.22
CA GLU A 119 -27.49 9.68 12.99
C GLU A 119 -26.90 8.85 14.13
N LYS A 120 -27.29 9.18 15.36
CA LYS A 120 -26.99 8.46 16.60
C LYS A 120 -27.43 6.99 16.59
N GLU A 121 -28.67 6.67 16.24
CA GLU A 121 -29.15 5.28 16.17
C GLU A 121 -28.44 4.49 15.06
N PHE A 122 -28.18 5.10 13.90
CA PHE A 122 -27.43 4.46 12.83
C PHE A 122 -25.99 4.16 13.27
N LEU A 123 -25.28 5.15 13.82
CA LEU A 123 -23.94 4.94 14.38
C LEU A 123 -23.97 3.91 15.50
N GLN A 124 -24.93 3.96 16.43
CA GLN A 124 -25.07 2.96 17.50
C GLN A 124 -25.31 1.55 16.94
N SER A 125 -26.08 1.42 15.86
CA SER A 125 -26.33 0.15 15.16
C SER A 125 -25.10 -0.41 14.44
N LEU A 126 -24.21 0.48 13.96
CA LEU A 126 -22.93 0.15 13.33
C LEU A 126 -21.84 -0.18 14.36
N ASN A 127 -21.98 0.33 15.59
CA ASN A 127 -20.96 0.37 16.63
C ASN A 127 -21.22 -0.60 17.80
N GLY A 128 -21.87 -1.74 17.52
CA GLY A 128 -22.21 -2.74 18.55
C GLY A 128 -21.04 -3.16 19.47
N PRO A 129 -19.78 -3.21 19.00
CA PRO A 129 -18.60 -3.43 19.85
C PRO A 129 -17.84 -2.13 20.19
N LYS A 130 -17.39 -2.00 21.45
CA LYS A 130 -16.55 -0.89 21.96
C LYS A 130 -15.28 -0.67 21.14
N GLU A 131 -14.73 -1.76 20.60
CA GLU A 131 -13.53 -1.81 19.77
C GLU A 131 -13.72 -1.07 18.45
N ILE A 132 -14.92 -1.13 17.85
CA ILE A 132 -15.24 -0.42 16.62
C ILE A 132 -15.34 1.09 16.86
N LYS A 133 -15.96 1.51 17.98
CA LYS A 133 -16.01 2.93 18.37
C LYS A 133 -14.61 3.52 18.54
N LYS A 134 -13.68 2.77 19.15
CA LYS A 134 -12.29 3.18 19.28
C LYS A 134 -11.62 3.36 17.92
N LEU A 135 -11.83 2.45 16.97
CA LEU A 135 -11.26 2.58 15.62
C LEU A 135 -11.75 3.85 14.92
N TYR A 136 -13.06 4.12 14.98
CA TYR A 136 -13.63 5.35 14.44
C TYR A 136 -13.03 6.60 15.08
N ALA A 137 -12.99 6.63 16.42
CA ALA A 137 -12.43 7.76 17.15
C ALA A 137 -10.96 8.00 16.80
N GLY A 138 -10.14 6.94 16.79
CA GLY A 138 -8.72 7.01 16.42
C GLY A 138 -8.52 7.55 14.99
N TRP A 139 -9.36 7.15 14.04
CA TRP A 139 -9.27 7.62 12.67
C TRP A 139 -9.66 9.09 12.51
N PHE A 140 -10.77 9.51 13.11
CA PHE A 140 -11.21 10.89 13.07
C PHE A 140 -10.19 11.83 13.72
N LEU A 141 -9.63 11.42 14.86
CA LEU A 141 -8.53 12.15 15.51
C LEU A 141 -7.32 12.25 14.59
N ASN A 142 -6.85 11.14 14.00
CA ASN A 142 -5.69 11.14 13.10
C ASN A 142 -5.88 12.06 11.88
N GLN A 143 -7.09 12.13 11.32
CA GLN A 143 -7.42 12.98 10.17
C GLN A 143 -7.32 14.46 10.50
N VAL A 144 -7.91 14.87 11.62
CA VAL A 144 -7.85 16.27 12.08
C VAL A 144 -6.43 16.63 12.55
N GLU A 145 -5.73 15.72 13.24
CA GLU A 145 -4.33 15.91 13.66
C GLU A 145 -3.39 16.11 12.48
N SER A 146 -3.57 15.33 11.41
CA SER A 146 -2.75 15.41 10.21
C SER A 146 -2.92 16.74 9.46
N ALA A 147 -4.10 17.37 9.57
CA ALA A 147 -4.40 18.63 8.89
C ALA A 147 -4.08 19.86 9.74
N TYR A 148 -4.33 19.82 11.05
CA TYR A 148 -4.29 21.00 11.93
C TYR A 148 -3.33 20.88 13.12
N GLY A 149 -2.53 19.81 13.17
CA GLY A 149 -1.59 19.55 14.26
C GLY A 149 -2.26 18.89 15.46
N ALA A 150 -1.47 18.66 16.52
CA ALA A 150 -1.88 17.86 17.67
C ALA A 150 -3.18 18.38 18.32
N ILE A 151 -4.09 17.45 18.60
CA ILE A 151 -5.33 17.73 19.33
C ILE A 151 -5.02 17.85 20.82
N THR A 152 -5.58 18.86 21.48
CA THR A 152 -5.35 19.06 22.91
C THR A 152 -6.07 17.99 23.73
N PRO A 153 -5.58 17.65 24.95
CA PRO A 153 -6.24 16.67 25.81
C PRO A 153 -7.69 17.03 26.15
N LYS A 154 -8.03 18.32 26.20
CA LYS A 154 -9.40 18.80 26.45
C LYS A 154 -10.32 18.47 25.28
N VAL A 155 -9.89 18.75 24.05
CA VAL A 155 -10.66 18.43 22.83
C VAL A 155 -10.81 16.92 22.70
N GLU A 156 -9.73 16.16 22.86
CA GLU A 156 -9.79 14.69 22.78
C GLU A 156 -10.75 14.11 23.85
N SER A 157 -10.73 14.65 25.08
CA SER A 157 -11.66 14.24 26.13
C SER A 157 -13.13 14.47 25.76
N LEU A 158 -13.47 15.63 25.19
CA LEU A 158 -14.85 15.94 24.81
C LEU A 158 -15.30 15.10 23.61
N PHE A 159 -14.40 14.90 22.65
CA PHE A 159 -14.69 14.02 21.51
C PHE A 159 -14.87 12.56 21.93
N LYS A 160 -14.10 12.06 22.90
CA LYS A 160 -14.32 10.73 23.50
C LYS A 160 -15.71 10.61 24.12
N LYS A 161 -16.17 11.63 24.85
CA LYS A 161 -17.54 11.66 25.39
C LYS A 161 -18.58 11.59 24.27
N GLU A 162 -18.40 12.39 23.21
CA GLU A 162 -19.29 12.36 22.04
C GLU A 162 -19.33 10.98 21.37
N MET A 163 -18.19 10.30 21.30
CA MET A 163 -18.06 8.92 20.79
C MET A 163 -18.52 7.85 21.79
N GLU A 164 -19.07 8.23 22.95
CA GLU A 164 -19.47 7.34 24.04
C GLU A 164 -18.32 6.42 24.51
N LEU A 165 -17.10 6.95 24.53
CA LEU A 165 -15.90 6.31 25.03
C LEU A 165 -15.55 6.89 26.41
N ALA A 166 -14.89 6.07 27.24
CA ALA A 166 -14.34 6.54 28.50
C ALA A 166 -13.26 7.60 28.23
N VAL A 167 -13.21 8.66 29.04
CA VAL A 167 -12.28 9.79 28.85
C VAL A 167 -10.81 9.33 28.92
N ASP A 168 -10.53 8.33 29.74
CA ASP A 168 -9.23 7.68 29.93
C ASP A 168 -8.95 6.55 28.91
N ALA A 169 -9.84 6.32 27.95
CA ALA A 169 -9.62 5.31 26.92
C ALA A 169 -8.37 5.66 26.10
N ASP A 170 -7.38 4.76 26.12
CA ASP A 170 -6.25 4.84 25.21
C ASP A 170 -6.70 4.53 23.77
N LEU A 171 -6.33 5.42 22.85
CA LEU A 171 -6.59 5.38 21.41
C LEU A 171 -5.29 5.35 20.59
N SER A 172 -4.12 5.23 21.23
CA SER A 172 -2.82 5.28 20.57
C SER A 172 -2.67 4.21 19.49
N LYS A 173 -3.19 3.00 19.77
CA LYS A 173 -3.23 1.90 18.81
C LYS A 173 -4.09 2.25 17.60
N GLU A 174 -5.30 2.77 17.81
CA GLU A 174 -6.25 3.08 16.75
C GLU A 174 -5.78 4.26 15.89
N LYS A 175 -5.16 5.29 16.48
CA LYS A 175 -4.48 6.36 15.73
C LYS A 175 -3.34 5.80 14.87
N ALA A 176 -2.53 4.86 15.39
CA ALA A 176 -1.47 4.23 14.64
C ALA A 176 -1.99 3.37 13.46
N ILE A 177 -3.11 2.66 13.65
CA ILE A 177 -3.80 1.93 12.58
C ILE A 177 -4.23 2.91 11.47
N ALA A 178 -4.92 4.00 11.83
CA ALA A 178 -5.39 5.00 10.87
C ALA A 178 -4.23 5.60 10.07
N LYS A 179 -3.17 6.05 10.74
CA LYS A 179 -1.97 6.59 10.10
C LYS A 179 -1.35 5.62 9.09
N LYS A 180 -1.29 4.33 9.42
CA LYS A 180 -0.73 3.31 8.52
C LYS A 180 -1.62 3.08 7.30
N VAL A 181 -2.95 3.12 7.47
CA VAL A 181 -3.88 3.01 6.34
C VAL A 181 -3.78 4.24 5.42
N ASP A 182 -3.69 5.44 5.97
CA ASP A 182 -3.56 6.66 5.17
C ASP A 182 -2.25 6.65 4.35
N GLN A 183 -1.14 6.20 4.95
CA GLN A 183 0.13 5.97 4.26
C GLN A 183 -0.01 4.95 3.12
N PHE A 184 -0.64 3.81 3.39
CA PHE A 184 -0.88 2.77 2.40
C PHE A 184 -1.66 3.31 1.19
N ARG A 185 -2.75 4.03 1.45
CA ARG A 185 -3.58 4.65 0.42
C ARG A 185 -2.83 5.69 -0.40
N ALA A 186 -2.04 6.55 0.25
CA ALA A 186 -1.22 7.53 -0.44
C ALA A 186 -0.26 6.86 -1.43
N HIS A 187 0.34 5.73 -1.07
CA HIS A 187 1.20 4.96 -1.97
C HIS A 187 0.45 4.31 -3.13
N ILE A 188 -0.74 3.75 -2.89
CA ILE A 188 -1.58 3.23 -3.99
C ILE A 188 -2.00 4.36 -4.94
N THR A 189 -2.42 5.51 -4.43
CA THR A 189 -2.77 6.66 -5.27
C THR A 189 -1.58 7.15 -6.11
N GLN A 190 -0.36 7.15 -5.55
CA GLN A 190 0.85 7.46 -6.32
C GLN A 190 1.09 6.44 -7.44
N LEU A 191 0.84 5.15 -7.16
CA LEU A 191 0.99 4.07 -8.13
C LEU A 191 -0.05 4.16 -9.25
N GLU A 192 -1.31 4.45 -8.91
CA GLU A 192 -2.41 4.69 -9.84
C GLU A 192 -2.16 5.92 -10.71
N ALA A 193 -1.45 6.93 -10.22
CA ALA A 193 -1.14 8.16 -10.94
C ALA A 193 -0.01 7.98 -11.99
N LEU A 194 0.74 6.88 -11.96
CA LEU A 194 1.79 6.63 -12.95
C LEU A 194 1.19 6.47 -14.35
N ALA A 195 1.84 7.04 -15.37
CA ALA A 195 1.37 6.99 -16.76
C ALA A 195 1.21 5.54 -17.27
N VAL A 196 2.09 4.63 -16.83
CA VAL A 196 2.05 3.20 -17.17
C VAL A 196 0.87 2.45 -16.56
N ASN A 197 0.20 3.02 -15.56
CA ASN A 197 -0.88 2.38 -14.79
C ASN A 197 -2.26 3.00 -15.06
N GLN A 198 -2.41 3.74 -16.17
CA GLN A 198 -3.64 4.50 -16.45
C GLN A 198 -4.81 3.69 -17.02
N THR A 199 -4.62 2.40 -17.33
CA THR A 199 -5.71 1.56 -17.87
C THR A 199 -6.75 1.23 -16.81
N ASP A 200 -8.00 1.10 -17.22
CA ASP A 200 -9.10 0.77 -16.30
C ASP A 200 -8.87 -0.57 -15.59
N GLU A 201 -8.32 -1.55 -16.31
CA GLU A 201 -7.97 -2.86 -15.75
C GLU A 201 -6.95 -2.75 -14.61
N ILE A 202 -5.91 -1.93 -14.78
CA ILE A 202 -4.89 -1.70 -13.74
C ILE A 202 -5.51 -0.94 -12.56
N LYS A 203 -6.31 0.10 -12.81
CA LYS A 203 -6.98 0.87 -11.75
C LYS A 203 -7.91 -0.01 -10.91
N VAL A 204 -8.68 -0.87 -11.56
CA VAL A 204 -9.56 -1.84 -10.87
C VAL A 204 -8.74 -2.81 -10.03
N ALA A 205 -7.64 -3.36 -10.57
CA ALA A 205 -6.77 -4.27 -9.84
C ALA A 205 -6.12 -3.60 -8.61
N LEU A 206 -5.58 -2.39 -8.77
CA LEU A 206 -4.99 -1.61 -7.69
C LEU A 206 -6.00 -1.26 -6.60
N ASN A 207 -7.22 -0.87 -6.97
CA ASN A 207 -8.29 -0.61 -6.02
C ASN A 207 -8.70 -1.88 -5.26
N ASN A 208 -8.82 -3.03 -5.95
CA ASN A 208 -9.14 -4.30 -5.31
C ASN A 208 -8.05 -4.74 -4.32
N TYR A 209 -6.78 -4.59 -4.70
CA TYR A 209 -5.64 -4.84 -3.82
C TYR A 209 -5.66 -3.91 -2.61
N ASN A 210 -5.94 -2.62 -2.83
CA ASN A 210 -6.04 -1.62 -1.77
C ASN A 210 -7.10 -2.00 -0.74
N LEU A 211 -8.30 -2.36 -1.19
CA LEU A 211 -9.39 -2.82 -0.32
C LEU A 211 -9.01 -4.08 0.46
N ALA A 212 -8.41 -5.07 -0.20
CA ALA A 212 -7.98 -6.31 0.44
C ALA A 212 -6.92 -6.05 1.53
N ALA A 213 -5.86 -5.31 1.19
CA ALA A 213 -4.77 -5.03 2.11
C ALA A 213 -5.24 -4.24 3.35
N ILE A 214 -6.06 -3.21 3.17
CA ILE A 214 -6.63 -2.44 4.29
C ILE A 214 -7.49 -3.35 5.17
N LYS A 215 -8.36 -4.16 4.54
CA LYS A 215 -9.22 -5.12 5.25
C LYS A 215 -8.42 -6.02 6.16
N PHE A 216 -7.46 -6.73 5.58
CA PHE A 216 -6.70 -7.73 6.29
C PHE A 216 -5.77 -7.08 7.32
N PHE A 217 -5.23 -5.88 7.04
CA PHE A 217 -4.45 -5.13 8.01
C PHE A 217 -5.30 -4.80 9.25
N ILE A 218 -6.46 -4.18 9.08
CA ILE A 218 -7.36 -3.85 10.20
C ILE A 218 -7.74 -5.12 10.98
N LEU A 219 -8.17 -6.18 10.30
CA LEU A 219 -8.56 -7.43 10.95
C LEU A 219 -7.39 -8.06 11.73
N SER A 220 -6.17 -8.02 11.20
CA SER A 220 -4.96 -8.49 11.89
C SER A 220 -4.68 -7.67 13.14
N GLN A 221 -4.76 -6.33 13.06
CA GLN A 221 -4.56 -5.46 14.21
C GLN A 221 -5.62 -5.66 15.30
N LEU A 222 -6.80 -6.17 14.93
CA LEU A 222 -7.87 -6.52 15.85
C LEU A 222 -7.83 -7.98 16.33
N ASN A 223 -6.79 -8.75 15.98
CA ASN A 223 -6.66 -10.18 16.28
C ASN A 223 -7.86 -11.02 15.79
N GLN A 224 -8.50 -10.60 14.70
CA GLN A 224 -9.65 -11.30 14.11
C GLN A 224 -9.25 -12.28 13.00
N ILE A 225 -7.99 -12.22 12.54
CA ILE A 225 -7.40 -13.17 11.60
C ILE A 225 -5.99 -13.52 12.07
N ASP A 226 -5.54 -14.72 11.74
CA ASP A 226 -4.16 -15.12 11.97
C ASP A 226 -3.21 -14.62 10.85
N THR A 227 -1.92 -14.56 11.17
CA THR A 227 -0.87 -14.11 10.23
C THR A 227 -0.80 -14.96 8.96
N PRO A 228 -0.92 -16.31 9.00
CA PRO A 228 -0.97 -17.12 7.77
C PRO A 228 -2.12 -16.76 6.83
N SER A 229 -3.34 -16.57 7.35
CA SER A 229 -4.53 -16.20 6.58
C SER A 229 -4.39 -14.81 5.99
N PHE A 230 -3.88 -13.85 6.78
CA PHE A 230 -3.51 -12.51 6.29
C PHE A 230 -2.57 -12.58 5.08
N LYS A 231 -1.47 -13.35 5.20
CA LYS A 231 -0.46 -13.48 4.14
C LYS A 231 -1.05 -14.12 2.88
N LYS A 232 -1.85 -15.18 3.03
CA LYS A 232 -2.45 -15.91 1.92
C LYS A 232 -3.36 -15.02 1.06
N ASP A 233 -4.28 -14.30 1.71
CA ASP A 233 -5.27 -13.51 0.97
C ASP A 233 -4.64 -12.24 0.37
N LEU A 234 -3.65 -11.65 1.05
CA LEU A 234 -2.86 -10.55 0.50
C LEU A 234 -2.03 -10.98 -0.71
N GLU A 235 -1.41 -12.17 -0.64
CA GLU A 235 -0.69 -12.75 -1.78
C GLU A 235 -1.63 -13.01 -2.95
N GLN A 236 -2.85 -13.48 -2.70
CA GLN A 236 -3.85 -13.63 -3.75
C GLN A 236 -4.19 -12.29 -4.42
N ALA A 237 -4.47 -11.25 -3.63
CA ALA A 237 -4.77 -9.91 -4.17
C ALA A 237 -3.58 -9.33 -4.96
N LYS A 238 -2.36 -9.55 -4.48
CA LYS A 238 -1.12 -9.18 -5.17
C LYS A 238 -1.00 -9.92 -6.51
N ASN A 239 -1.23 -11.23 -6.53
CA ASN A 239 -1.15 -12.04 -7.74
C ASN A 239 -2.12 -11.58 -8.83
N GLU A 240 -3.31 -11.09 -8.45
CA GLU A 240 -4.22 -10.47 -9.42
C GLU A 240 -3.66 -9.17 -10.00
N CYS A 241 -2.99 -8.34 -9.18
CA CYS A 241 -2.28 -7.15 -9.68
C CYS A 241 -1.09 -7.49 -10.57
N ASP A 242 -0.30 -8.51 -10.22
CA ASP A 242 0.88 -8.95 -10.99
C ASP A 242 0.52 -9.43 -12.41
N LYS A 243 -0.74 -9.87 -12.65
CA LYS A 243 -1.22 -10.24 -13.99
C LYS A 243 -1.30 -9.06 -14.94
N VAL A 244 -1.60 -7.87 -14.42
CA VAL A 244 -1.93 -6.67 -15.20
C VAL A 244 -0.83 -5.62 -15.13
N LEU A 245 -0.10 -5.54 -14.01
CA LEU A 245 1.06 -4.69 -13.83
C LEU A 245 2.28 -5.34 -14.46
N LYS A 246 2.71 -4.82 -15.61
CA LYS A 246 3.88 -5.35 -16.34
C LYS A 246 5.18 -4.63 -15.98
N ASP A 247 5.07 -3.40 -15.48
CA ASP A 247 6.20 -2.58 -15.12
C ASP A 247 6.87 -3.07 -13.82
N PRO A 248 8.18 -3.40 -13.84
CA PRO A 248 8.90 -3.87 -12.66
C PRO A 248 8.84 -2.89 -11.48
N GLN A 249 8.90 -1.58 -11.75
CA GLN A 249 8.86 -0.56 -10.70
C GLN A 249 7.51 -0.57 -9.97
N SER A 250 6.42 -0.71 -10.72
CA SER A 250 5.07 -0.78 -10.17
C SER A 250 4.85 -2.06 -9.36
N ARG A 251 5.32 -3.21 -9.87
CA ARG A 251 5.23 -4.50 -9.17
C ARG A 251 6.03 -4.51 -7.86
N VAL A 252 7.27 -4.01 -7.88
CA VAL A 252 8.08 -3.95 -6.65
C VAL A 252 7.50 -2.96 -5.65
N THR A 253 6.91 -1.85 -6.11
CA THR A 253 6.22 -0.89 -5.24
C THR A 253 5.06 -1.57 -4.50
N LEU A 254 4.23 -2.35 -5.21
CA LEU A 254 3.20 -3.17 -4.56
C LEU A 254 3.77 -4.18 -3.59
N LEU A 255 4.87 -4.86 -3.94
CA LEU A 255 5.52 -5.81 -3.06
C LEU A 255 6.00 -5.15 -1.75
N THR A 256 6.66 -3.99 -1.85
CA THR A 256 7.11 -3.22 -0.69
C THR A 256 5.92 -2.79 0.17
N ILE A 257 4.81 -2.39 -0.46
CA ILE A 257 3.57 -2.05 0.22
C ILE A 257 3.00 -3.28 0.98
N ALA A 258 2.99 -4.46 0.35
CA ALA A 258 2.47 -5.72 0.92
C ALA A 258 3.27 -6.21 2.12
N LEU A 259 4.60 -6.10 2.04
CA LEU A 259 5.55 -6.64 2.99
C LEU A 259 5.78 -5.74 4.22
N ASN A 260 4.96 -4.72 4.41
CA ASN A 260 5.12 -3.74 5.48
C ASN A 260 4.93 -4.35 6.87
N ASN A 261 6.05 -4.87 7.37
CA ASN A 261 6.35 -5.09 8.77
C ASN A 261 6.26 -3.73 9.51
N PRO A 262 5.66 -3.66 10.71
CA PRO A 262 5.63 -2.44 11.52
C PRO A 262 7.02 -1.83 11.82
N ALA A 263 8.13 -2.56 11.61
CA ALA A 263 9.50 -2.08 11.79
C ALA A 263 10.12 -1.34 10.59
N ILE A 264 9.47 -1.29 9.42
CA ILE A 264 10.08 -0.72 8.19
C ILE A 264 9.44 0.62 7.84
N ASN A 265 10.29 1.65 7.71
CA ASN A 265 9.91 2.96 7.22
C ASN A 265 9.67 2.92 5.71
N ILE A 266 8.40 2.75 5.32
CA ILE A 266 7.90 2.60 3.95
C ILE A 266 8.43 3.70 3.02
N THR A 267 8.55 4.93 3.53
CA THR A 267 8.89 6.10 2.72
C THR A 267 10.33 6.07 2.24
N GLU A 268 11.27 5.57 3.04
CA GLU A 268 12.69 5.54 2.70
C GLU A 268 12.99 4.50 1.60
N HIS A 269 12.46 3.28 1.75
CA HIS A 269 12.72 2.21 0.78
C HIS A 269 12.11 2.49 -0.59
N LEU A 270 10.89 3.05 -0.64
CA LEU A 270 10.24 3.36 -1.93
C LEU A 270 11.02 4.39 -2.74
N GLU A 271 11.55 5.43 -2.09
CA GLU A 271 12.37 6.43 -2.77
C GLU A 271 13.71 5.84 -3.24
N ILE A 272 14.33 4.96 -2.46
CA ILE A 272 15.55 4.24 -2.91
C ILE A 272 15.22 3.38 -4.13
N ILE A 273 14.15 2.57 -4.09
CA ILE A 273 13.79 1.68 -5.19
C ILE A 273 13.51 2.46 -6.49
N LYS A 274 12.82 3.61 -6.40
CA LYS A 274 12.54 4.47 -7.57
C LYS A 274 13.80 5.06 -8.18
N ASN A 275 14.79 5.40 -7.35
CA ASN A 275 15.97 6.15 -7.78
C ASN A 275 17.20 5.29 -8.05
N THR A 276 17.18 4.01 -7.66
CA THR A 276 18.30 3.07 -7.89
C THR A 276 18.04 2.22 -9.12
N PRO A 277 18.84 2.39 -10.20
CA PRO A 277 18.76 1.52 -11.37
C PRO A 277 18.93 0.05 -10.97
N TYR A 278 18.26 -0.87 -11.68
CA TYR A 278 18.32 -2.34 -11.46
C TYR A 278 17.63 -2.85 -10.18
N LEU A 279 17.53 -2.06 -9.11
CA LEU A 279 17.05 -2.53 -7.81
C LEU A 279 15.64 -3.14 -7.88
N ALA A 280 14.70 -2.52 -8.60
CA ALA A 280 13.35 -3.07 -8.76
C ALA A 280 13.33 -4.50 -9.31
N LYS A 281 14.04 -4.75 -10.42
CA LYS A 281 14.13 -6.07 -11.04
C LYS A 281 14.88 -7.07 -10.15
N ALA A 282 15.94 -6.60 -9.47
CA ALA A 282 16.69 -7.42 -8.53
C ALA A 282 15.81 -7.92 -7.37
N LEU A 283 14.99 -7.05 -6.80
CA LEU A 283 14.09 -7.41 -5.70
C LEU A 283 12.96 -8.34 -6.17
N LEU A 284 12.43 -8.11 -7.38
CA LEU A 284 11.39 -8.99 -7.94
C LEU A 284 11.92 -10.40 -8.18
N ILE A 285 13.13 -10.58 -8.70
CA ILE A 285 13.63 -11.93 -8.95
C ILE A 285 13.94 -12.70 -7.65
N LEU A 286 14.31 -11.99 -6.58
CA LEU A 286 14.46 -12.59 -5.25
C LEU A 286 13.10 -13.06 -4.72
N HIS A 287 12.09 -12.19 -4.80
CA HIS A 287 10.73 -12.54 -4.44
C HIS A 287 10.22 -13.74 -5.24
N ASP A 288 10.39 -13.75 -6.56
CA ASP A 288 9.97 -14.84 -7.45
C ASP A 288 10.75 -16.15 -7.20
N SER A 289 11.83 -16.09 -6.42
CA SER A 289 12.66 -17.23 -6.01
C SER A 289 12.42 -17.65 -4.56
N ASP A 290 11.34 -17.18 -3.94
CA ASP A 290 11.01 -17.41 -2.52
C ASP A 290 12.09 -16.92 -1.54
N ILE A 291 12.84 -15.88 -1.92
CA ILE A 291 13.84 -15.24 -1.06
C ILE A 291 13.23 -14.01 -0.43
N SER A 292 13.29 -13.96 0.90
CA SER A 292 12.76 -12.88 1.71
C SER A 292 13.38 -11.53 1.34
N PHE A 293 12.53 -10.58 0.95
CA PHE A 293 12.92 -9.18 0.75
C PHE A 293 13.53 -8.59 2.03
N GLN A 294 12.95 -8.91 3.19
CA GLN A 294 13.41 -8.39 4.48
C GLN A 294 14.86 -8.84 4.77
N ASP A 295 15.18 -10.09 4.47
CA ASP A 295 16.50 -10.67 4.80
C ASP A 295 17.58 -10.29 3.77
N SER A 296 17.15 -9.86 2.58
CA SER A 296 18.04 -9.52 1.46
C SER A 296 18.26 -8.03 1.26
N TRP A 297 17.41 -7.16 1.83
CA TRP A 297 17.45 -5.71 1.61
C TRP A 297 18.84 -5.10 1.81
N GLU A 298 19.43 -5.28 2.98
CA GLU A 298 20.75 -4.69 3.32
C GLU A 298 21.88 -5.20 2.43
N GLN A 299 21.78 -6.44 1.93
CA GLN A 299 22.79 -7.01 1.04
C GLN A 299 22.71 -6.41 -0.38
N VAL A 300 21.51 -6.03 -0.81
CA VAL A 300 21.21 -5.68 -2.20
C VAL A 300 21.18 -4.16 -2.41
N LYS A 301 20.64 -3.38 -1.46
CA LYS A 301 20.30 -1.96 -1.65
C LYS A 301 21.47 -1.09 -2.15
N ASP A 302 22.68 -1.38 -1.67
CA ASP A 302 23.90 -0.60 -1.98
C ASP A 302 24.91 -1.36 -2.86
N ASN A 303 24.59 -2.60 -3.27
CA ASN A 303 25.50 -3.43 -4.08
C ASN A 303 25.06 -3.46 -5.55
N THR A 304 25.56 -2.49 -6.33
CA THR A 304 25.22 -2.37 -7.76
C THR A 304 25.58 -3.60 -8.58
N ASP A 305 26.69 -4.29 -8.25
CA ASP A 305 27.10 -5.49 -8.99
C ASP A 305 26.14 -6.67 -8.73
N LEU A 306 25.72 -6.83 -7.48
CA LEU A 306 24.69 -7.80 -7.12
C LEU A 306 23.35 -7.46 -7.77
N GLN A 307 22.96 -6.19 -7.79
CA GLN A 307 21.73 -5.74 -8.47
C GLN A 307 21.76 -6.03 -9.97
N LYS A 308 22.88 -5.77 -10.66
CA LYS A 308 23.07 -6.09 -12.08
C LYS A 308 22.98 -7.59 -12.33
N SER A 309 23.61 -8.38 -11.47
CA SER A 309 23.60 -9.85 -11.54
C SER A 309 22.18 -10.42 -11.39
N LEU A 310 21.44 -9.97 -10.38
CA LEU A 310 20.04 -10.35 -10.16
C LEU A 310 19.13 -9.84 -11.28
N THR A 311 19.34 -8.62 -11.76
CA THR A 311 18.59 -8.08 -12.91
C THR A 311 18.82 -8.89 -14.17
N THR A 312 20.05 -9.37 -14.38
CA THR A 312 20.38 -10.26 -15.49
C THR A 312 19.57 -11.56 -15.41
N ALA A 313 19.41 -12.12 -14.21
CA ALA A 313 18.54 -13.28 -13.99
C ALA A 313 17.06 -12.95 -14.24
N TYR A 314 16.58 -11.79 -13.75
CA TYR A 314 15.22 -11.32 -14.02
C TYR A 314 14.93 -11.21 -15.52
N ASP A 315 15.81 -10.53 -16.26
CA ASP A 315 15.63 -10.31 -17.69
C ASP A 315 15.68 -11.63 -18.48
N TYR A 316 16.54 -12.57 -18.07
CA TYR A 316 16.55 -13.91 -18.65
C TYR A 316 15.23 -14.65 -18.42
N THR A 317 14.73 -14.71 -17.17
CA THR A 317 13.51 -15.44 -16.81
C THR A 317 12.24 -14.81 -17.38
N ASN A 318 12.27 -13.51 -17.68
CA ASN A 318 11.14 -12.74 -18.23
C ASN A 318 11.27 -12.46 -19.74
N SER A 319 12.25 -13.05 -20.44
CA SER A 319 12.50 -12.83 -21.86
C SER A 319 11.47 -13.42 -22.83
N GLY A 320 10.46 -14.16 -22.34
CA GLY A 320 9.38 -14.72 -23.16
C GLY A 320 9.74 -15.95 -24.00
N HIS A 321 11.02 -16.35 -24.06
CA HIS A 321 11.49 -17.44 -24.94
C HIS A 321 11.22 -18.86 -24.43
N PHE A 322 10.69 -19.00 -23.22
CA PHE A 322 10.38 -20.30 -22.61
C PHE A 322 9.09 -20.97 -23.16
N GLY A 323 8.35 -20.29 -24.03
CA GLY A 323 7.09 -20.78 -24.59
C GLY A 323 7.22 -21.86 -25.67
N TRP A 324 8.39 -22.00 -26.32
CA TRP A 324 8.58 -22.87 -27.49
C TRP A 324 8.85 -24.34 -27.14
N ASN A 325 9.41 -24.62 -25.97
CA ASN A 325 9.57 -25.98 -25.44
C ASN A 325 9.56 -25.94 -23.91
N LYS A 326 8.48 -26.46 -23.31
CA LYS A 326 8.22 -26.40 -21.86
C LYS A 326 9.32 -27.07 -21.04
N ALA A 327 9.89 -28.18 -21.52
CA ALA A 327 10.94 -28.91 -20.81
C ALA A 327 12.28 -28.15 -20.81
N HIS A 328 12.69 -27.64 -21.97
CA HIS A 328 13.90 -26.81 -22.06
C HIS A 328 13.76 -25.49 -21.29
N GLY A 329 12.57 -24.88 -21.33
CA GLY A 329 12.35 -23.64 -20.60
C GLY A 329 12.34 -23.81 -19.09
N ASN A 330 11.72 -24.89 -18.60
CA ASN A 330 11.78 -25.23 -17.18
C ASN A 330 13.22 -25.52 -16.72
N HIS A 331 14.03 -26.18 -17.55
CA HIS A 331 15.44 -26.39 -17.22
C HIS A 331 16.20 -25.07 -17.04
N GLY A 332 16.07 -24.11 -17.97
CA GLY A 332 16.71 -22.79 -17.86
C GLY A 332 16.25 -22.02 -16.62
N LYS A 333 14.95 -22.07 -16.29
CA LYS A 333 14.42 -21.47 -15.06
C LYS A 333 15.00 -22.11 -13.80
N ASN A 334 15.03 -23.43 -13.71
CA ASN A 334 15.59 -24.15 -12.56
C ASN A 334 17.07 -23.82 -12.36
N GLN A 335 17.84 -23.75 -13.44
CA GLN A 335 19.24 -23.36 -13.40
C GLN A 335 19.43 -21.93 -12.90
N THR A 336 18.50 -21.03 -13.23
CA THR A 336 18.52 -19.64 -12.78
C THR A 336 18.10 -19.51 -11.31
N MET A 337 17.11 -20.29 -10.87
CA MET A 337 16.75 -20.36 -9.45
C MET A 337 17.90 -20.88 -8.60
N GLN A 338 18.65 -21.88 -9.08
CA GLN A 338 19.85 -22.36 -8.38
C GLN A 338 20.93 -21.28 -8.30
N PHE A 339 21.17 -20.57 -9.40
CA PHE A 339 22.09 -19.44 -9.44
C PHE A 339 21.74 -18.37 -8.40
N ILE A 340 20.48 -17.95 -8.35
CA ILE A 340 20.02 -16.92 -7.41
C ILE A 340 20.20 -17.39 -5.97
N LYS A 341 19.85 -18.65 -5.66
CA LYS A 341 20.04 -19.23 -4.32
C LYS A 341 21.51 -19.24 -3.90
N ASN A 342 22.40 -19.78 -4.74
CA ASN A 342 23.83 -19.79 -4.46
C ASN A 342 24.39 -18.37 -4.26
N LEU A 343 23.97 -17.43 -5.11
CA LEU A 343 24.40 -16.04 -5.04
C LEU A 343 23.97 -15.40 -3.72
N MET A 344 22.75 -15.67 -3.25
CA MET A 344 22.23 -15.12 -2.00
C MET A 344 22.75 -15.84 -0.75
N ASP A 345 23.01 -17.15 -0.81
CA ASP A 345 23.59 -17.94 0.28
C ASP A 345 25.07 -17.62 0.52
N SER A 346 25.78 -17.13 -0.50
CA SER A 346 27.19 -16.77 -0.37
C SER A 346 27.40 -15.56 0.54
N THR A 347 28.26 -15.66 1.54
CA THR A 347 28.60 -14.52 2.41
C THR A 347 29.46 -13.47 1.69
N ASP A 348 30.17 -13.86 0.63
CA ASP A 348 30.99 -12.96 -0.18
C ASP A 348 30.16 -12.38 -1.35
N LYS A 349 29.80 -11.11 -1.24
CA LYS A 349 29.07 -10.38 -2.30
C LYS A 349 30.00 -9.50 -3.15
N SER A 350 31.29 -9.80 -3.21
CA SER A 350 32.25 -9.11 -4.07
C SER A 350 32.03 -9.41 -5.56
N LEU A 351 32.43 -8.48 -6.42
CA LEU A 351 32.37 -8.64 -7.87
C LEU A 351 33.06 -9.94 -8.36
N GLY A 352 34.16 -10.33 -7.72
CA GLY A 352 34.89 -11.56 -8.06
C GLY A 352 34.03 -12.81 -7.86
N ASN A 353 33.39 -12.92 -6.70
CA ASN A 353 32.51 -14.03 -6.39
C ASN A 353 31.21 -14.01 -7.23
N ILE A 354 30.61 -12.83 -7.42
CA ILE A 354 29.45 -12.64 -8.31
C ILE A 354 29.78 -13.14 -9.73
N ARG A 355 30.92 -12.72 -10.29
CA ARG A 355 31.38 -13.19 -11.61
C ARG A 355 31.61 -14.69 -11.64
N ALA A 356 32.19 -15.27 -10.59
CA ALA A 356 32.41 -16.71 -10.51
C ALA A 356 31.08 -17.48 -10.56
N GLU A 357 30.07 -17.03 -9.81
CA GLU A 357 28.75 -17.65 -9.79
C GLU A 357 28.00 -17.47 -11.12
N MET A 358 28.12 -16.31 -11.78
CA MET A 358 27.57 -16.10 -13.13
C MET A 358 28.24 -16.99 -14.18
N LYS A 359 29.56 -17.22 -14.10
CA LYS A 359 30.25 -18.20 -14.97
C LYS A 359 29.73 -19.60 -14.72
N GLN A 360 29.49 -19.96 -13.47
CA GLN A 360 28.91 -21.25 -13.12
C GLN A 360 27.49 -21.39 -13.67
N TRP A 361 26.68 -20.33 -13.60
CA TRP A 361 25.36 -20.30 -14.21
C TRP A 361 25.41 -20.49 -15.73
N ILE A 362 26.40 -19.92 -16.43
CA ILE A 362 26.62 -20.18 -17.87
C ILE A 362 27.00 -21.64 -18.13
N ARG A 363 27.85 -22.23 -17.31
CA ARG A 363 28.28 -23.64 -17.45
C ARG A 363 27.13 -24.61 -17.17
N GLY A 364 26.25 -24.25 -16.24
CA GLY A 364 25.16 -25.07 -15.75
C GLY A 364 25.52 -25.83 -14.48
N TYR A 365 24.50 -26.13 -13.69
CA TYR A 365 24.56 -26.85 -12.42
C TYR A 365 24.17 -28.32 -12.58
N GLY A 366 24.87 -29.19 -11.86
CA GLY A 366 24.56 -30.62 -11.72
C GLY A 366 25.02 -31.49 -12.90
N PHE A 367 24.78 -32.79 -12.78
CA PHE A 367 25.21 -33.83 -13.74
C PHE A 367 24.60 -33.65 -15.14
N PHE A 368 23.42 -33.03 -15.24
CA PHE A 368 22.75 -32.67 -16.49
C PHE A 368 22.84 -31.16 -16.80
N GLY A 369 23.77 -30.45 -16.17
CA GLY A 369 23.99 -29.02 -16.41
C GLY A 369 24.48 -28.79 -17.84
N GLN A 370 23.61 -28.32 -18.72
CA GLN A 370 24.02 -27.96 -20.07
C GLN A 370 24.63 -26.56 -20.07
N SER A 371 25.76 -26.40 -20.76
CA SER A 371 26.34 -25.08 -20.99
C SER A 371 25.39 -24.22 -21.83
N SER A 372 25.32 -22.93 -21.53
CA SER A 372 24.56 -21.98 -22.32
C SER A 372 24.98 -22.03 -23.79
N ASN A 373 24.00 -22.06 -24.69
CA ASN A 373 24.22 -21.92 -26.13
C ASN A 373 24.53 -20.46 -26.51
N LEU A 374 24.62 -20.19 -27.81
CA LEU A 374 24.99 -18.89 -28.38
C LEU A 374 23.78 -18.11 -28.93
N ASN A 375 22.55 -18.52 -28.59
CA ASN A 375 21.37 -17.84 -29.09
C ASN A 375 21.15 -16.49 -28.37
N ASN A 376 20.42 -15.57 -29.00
CA ASN A 376 20.13 -14.24 -28.44
C ASN A 376 19.39 -14.31 -27.09
N SER A 377 18.69 -15.41 -26.84
CA SER A 377 17.89 -15.67 -25.64
C SER A 377 18.62 -16.56 -24.62
N SER A 378 19.92 -16.77 -24.79
CA SER A 378 20.72 -17.66 -23.95
C SER A 378 21.19 -16.96 -22.67
N ARG A 379 21.48 -17.72 -21.60
CA ARG A 379 22.08 -17.15 -20.37
C ARG A 379 23.33 -16.32 -20.69
N LEU A 380 24.16 -16.82 -21.61
CA LEU A 380 25.34 -16.11 -22.10
C LEU A 380 25.01 -14.72 -22.67
N SER A 381 23.96 -14.61 -23.48
CA SER A 381 23.53 -13.33 -24.05
C SER A 381 23.23 -12.31 -22.97
N PHE A 382 22.45 -12.69 -21.94
CA PHE A 382 22.12 -11.80 -20.83
C PHE A 382 23.34 -11.46 -19.99
N VAL A 383 24.19 -12.45 -19.67
CA VAL A 383 25.44 -12.20 -18.92
C VAL A 383 26.37 -11.25 -19.68
N SER A 384 26.49 -11.38 -21.00
CA SER A 384 27.31 -10.49 -21.82
C SER A 384 26.85 -9.04 -21.80
N GLN A 385 25.53 -8.82 -21.61
CA GLN A 385 24.91 -7.50 -21.59
C GLN A 385 24.78 -6.93 -20.17
N SER A 386 25.19 -7.67 -19.14
CA SER A 386 25.10 -7.22 -17.73
C SER A 386 26.04 -6.07 -17.38
N GLY A 387 27.04 -5.79 -18.22
CA GLY A 387 28.15 -4.88 -17.92
C GLY A 387 29.13 -5.41 -16.87
N LEU A 388 28.90 -6.60 -16.31
CA LEU A 388 29.76 -7.19 -15.28
C LEU A 388 31.01 -7.84 -15.86
N PHE A 389 31.09 -8.12 -17.16
CA PHE A 389 32.26 -8.76 -17.80
C PHE A 389 32.97 -7.85 -18.81
N GLY A 390 32.78 -6.54 -18.68
CA GLY A 390 33.19 -5.53 -19.65
C GLY A 390 32.05 -5.15 -20.60
N GLU A 391 32.14 -3.96 -21.19
CA GLU A 391 31.18 -3.50 -22.20
C GLU A 391 31.60 -3.99 -23.58
N SER A 392 30.64 -4.54 -24.34
CA SER A 392 30.86 -4.85 -25.74
C SER A 392 30.41 -3.69 -26.61
N ALA A 393 31.21 -3.33 -27.62
CA ALA A 393 30.84 -2.34 -28.62
C ALA A 393 29.67 -2.80 -29.52
N THR A 394 29.41 -4.12 -29.57
CA THR A 394 28.33 -4.71 -30.38
C THR A 394 27.32 -5.38 -29.46
N LEU A 395 26.03 -5.15 -29.67
CA LEU A 395 24.99 -5.88 -28.94
C LEU A 395 25.06 -7.37 -29.27
N PHE A 396 24.82 -8.24 -28.30
CA PHE A 396 24.93 -9.69 -28.50
C PHE A 396 24.01 -10.20 -29.64
N ALA A 397 22.86 -9.55 -29.83
CA ALA A 397 21.93 -9.86 -30.91
C ALA A 397 22.50 -9.64 -32.31
N ASP A 398 23.41 -8.67 -32.45
CA ASP A 398 24.04 -8.27 -33.71
C ASP A 398 25.39 -8.99 -33.95
N MET A 399 25.90 -9.68 -32.93
CA MET A 399 27.10 -10.50 -33.08
C MET A 399 26.84 -11.70 -34.00
N ASN A 400 27.79 -12.00 -34.88
CA ASN A 400 27.83 -13.27 -35.59
C ASN A 400 28.26 -14.43 -34.67
N GLU A 401 28.13 -15.67 -35.13
CA GLU A 401 28.43 -16.85 -34.29
C GLU A 401 29.88 -16.87 -33.76
N GLY A 402 30.86 -16.44 -34.57
CA GLY A 402 32.27 -16.35 -34.18
C GLY A 402 32.47 -15.37 -33.03
N GLN A 403 31.91 -14.17 -33.14
CA GLN A 403 31.94 -13.15 -32.09
C GLN A 403 31.28 -13.64 -30.80
N ARG A 404 30.19 -14.41 -30.89
CA ARG A 404 29.54 -14.99 -29.70
C ARG A 404 30.37 -16.09 -29.04
N LYS A 405 31.12 -16.89 -29.82
CA LYS A 405 32.08 -17.87 -29.29
C LYS A 405 33.21 -17.19 -28.54
N GLU A 406 33.75 -16.12 -29.12
CA GLU A 406 34.80 -15.31 -28.50
C GLU A 406 34.30 -14.67 -27.19
N ALA A 407 33.12 -14.04 -27.21
CA ALA A 407 32.48 -13.50 -26.00
C ALA A 407 32.31 -14.58 -24.91
N LYS A 408 31.90 -15.80 -25.29
CA LYS A 408 31.80 -16.94 -24.38
C LYS A 408 33.14 -17.33 -23.77
N GLN A 409 34.20 -17.35 -24.57
CA GLN A 409 35.56 -17.67 -24.11
C GLN A 409 36.09 -16.62 -23.14
N ILE A 410 35.92 -15.34 -23.46
CA ILE A 410 36.31 -14.20 -22.60
C ILE A 410 35.60 -14.31 -21.24
N ILE A 411 34.28 -14.49 -21.24
CA ILE A 411 33.50 -14.57 -20.00
C ILE A 411 33.92 -15.79 -19.17
N LEU A 412 34.07 -16.96 -19.80
CA LEU A 412 34.40 -18.19 -19.08
C LEU A 412 35.89 -18.31 -18.72
N GLY A 413 36.74 -17.44 -19.25
CA GLY A 413 38.19 -17.45 -19.01
C GLY A 413 38.89 -18.65 -19.66
N TYR A 414 38.40 -19.12 -20.80
CA TYR A 414 39.14 -20.13 -21.57
C TYR A 414 40.33 -19.48 -22.27
N PRO A 415 41.53 -20.09 -22.28
CA PRO A 415 42.64 -19.58 -23.06
C PRO A 415 42.27 -19.57 -24.55
N ASN A 416 42.61 -18.48 -25.25
CA ASN A 416 42.50 -18.40 -26.71
C ASN A 416 43.44 -19.43 -27.32
N PHE A 417 42.90 -20.55 -27.79
CA PHE A 417 43.61 -21.43 -28.71
C PHE A 417 43.49 -20.82 -30.10
N ASN A 418 44.44 -19.95 -30.44
CA ASN A 418 44.69 -19.54 -31.82
C ASN A 418 45.39 -20.68 -32.58
#